data_AF-A0A3N2BLY8-F1
#
_entry.id   AF-A0A3N2BLY8-F1
#
_cell.length_a   1.000
_cell.length_b   1.000
_cell.length_c   1.000
_cell.angle_alpha   90.00
_cell.angle_beta   90.00
_cell.angle_gamma   90.00
#
_symmetry.space_group_name_H-M   'P 1'
#
loop_
_entity.id
_entity.type
_entity.pdbx_description
1 polymer ?
#
loop_
_entity_poly.entity_id
_entity_poly.type
_entity_poly.pdbx_seq_one_letter_code
_entity_poly.pdbx_strand_id
1 'polypeptide(L)'
;MTRVRKKGPKKYLDARRTQVSPAWLEWDATTREQMAEFAWEQIASAGLEPSMYLPGDKGISDDGAWILILEIPQTPINTQFELPLLSMWRARRHDLNDGGFMTDAGVKLYPQQAVIATPAGDLHLWPHEYMVAKDPMGLASDPDAILHTLGGEAVLDPEELFYLQSRGITHQQATMMLFDKIQSLDFVYVTFPEWITALLEGVGRPLHRHIALNPR
;
A
#
# COMPACT_ATOMS: atom_id res chain seq x y z
N MET A 1 33.26 -17.86 -11.04
CA MET A 1 33.10 -17.05 -12.27
C MET A 1 33.11 -15.58 -11.91
N THR A 2 34.15 -14.85 -12.28
CA THR A 2 34.33 -13.43 -11.94
C THR A 2 33.43 -12.58 -12.85
N ARG A 3 32.29 -12.10 -12.34
CA ARG A 3 31.37 -11.25 -13.11
C ARG A 3 31.98 -9.86 -13.28
N VAL A 4 32.32 -9.53 -14.53
CA VAL A 4 32.75 -8.18 -14.95
C VAL A 4 31.60 -7.20 -14.67
N ARG A 5 31.79 -6.25 -13.76
CA ARG A 5 30.83 -5.14 -13.54
C ARG A 5 30.77 -4.31 -14.83
N LYS A 6 29.67 -4.40 -15.58
CA LYS A 6 29.38 -3.47 -16.68
C LYS A 6 29.28 -2.06 -16.09
N LYS A 7 30.17 -1.17 -16.51
CA LYS A 7 30.18 0.23 -16.06
C LYS A 7 28.98 0.93 -16.73
N GLY A 8 28.06 1.46 -15.93
CA GLY A 8 26.88 2.18 -16.42
C GLY A 8 27.26 3.48 -17.16
N PRO A 9 26.32 4.04 -17.96
CA PRO A 9 26.50 5.31 -18.65
C PRO A 9 26.71 6.47 -17.65
N LYS A 10 27.18 7.61 -18.15
CA LYS A 10 27.48 8.77 -17.31
C LYS A 10 26.18 9.38 -16.75
N LYS A 11 26.07 9.46 -15.43
CA LYS A 11 24.87 9.94 -14.72
C LYS A 11 24.52 11.38 -15.05
N TYR A 12 25.51 12.26 -15.09
CA TYR A 12 25.28 13.69 -15.30
C TYR A 12 25.88 14.14 -16.63
N LEU A 13 25.11 14.93 -17.37
CA LEU A 13 25.53 15.54 -18.62
C LEU A 13 26.53 16.68 -18.37
N ASP A 14 26.40 17.35 -17.24
CA ASP A 14 27.17 18.53 -16.86
C ASP A 14 28.00 18.30 -15.58
N ALA A 15 29.09 19.07 -15.45
CA ALA A 15 29.96 19.02 -14.28
C ALA A 15 29.28 19.53 -13.00
N ARG A 16 28.25 20.39 -13.13
CA ARG A 16 27.45 20.93 -12.03
C ARG A 16 26.34 19.97 -11.57
N ARG A 17 26.18 18.82 -12.25
CA ARG A 17 25.21 17.76 -11.91
C ARG A 17 23.75 18.22 -11.91
N THR A 18 23.44 19.21 -12.74
CA THR A 18 22.10 19.78 -12.83
C THR A 18 21.20 18.99 -13.78
N GLN A 19 21.79 18.23 -14.72
CA GLN A 19 21.04 17.46 -15.70
C GLN A 19 21.48 15.99 -15.69
N VAL A 20 20.53 15.10 -15.38
CA VAL A 20 20.72 13.66 -15.45
C VAL A 20 20.61 13.21 -16.90
N SER A 21 21.52 12.34 -17.36
CA SER A 21 21.47 11.88 -18.75
C SER A 21 20.27 10.94 -18.98
N PRO A 22 19.53 11.10 -20.09
CA PRO A 22 18.44 10.19 -20.43
C PRO A 22 18.89 8.73 -20.51
N ALA A 23 20.06 8.48 -21.08
CA ALA A 23 20.67 7.15 -21.14
C ALA A 23 20.97 6.56 -19.75
N TRP A 24 21.27 7.41 -18.75
CA TRP A 24 21.39 6.96 -17.36
C TRP A 24 20.04 6.70 -16.71
N LEU A 25 18.99 7.49 -17.00
CA LEU A 25 17.65 7.22 -16.49
C LEU A 25 17.08 5.91 -17.03
N GLU A 26 17.24 5.64 -18.33
CA GLU A 26 16.85 4.38 -18.94
C GLU A 26 17.68 3.21 -18.41
N TRP A 27 19.00 3.39 -18.26
CA TRP A 27 19.86 2.40 -17.63
C TRP A 27 19.51 2.17 -16.15
N ASP A 28 19.18 3.20 -15.38
CA ASP A 28 18.79 3.11 -13.97
C ASP A 28 17.43 2.43 -13.83
N ALA A 29 16.46 2.74 -14.71
CA ALA A 29 15.16 2.06 -14.74
C ALA A 29 15.31 0.57 -15.06
N THR A 30 16.02 0.23 -16.14
CA THR A 30 16.27 -1.17 -16.54
C THR A 30 17.15 -1.91 -15.53
N THR A 31 18.11 -1.24 -14.90
CA THR A 31 18.95 -1.84 -13.86
C THR A 31 18.16 -2.05 -12.57
N ARG A 32 17.28 -1.13 -12.17
CA ARG A 32 16.39 -1.32 -11.01
C ARG A 32 15.43 -2.47 -11.23
N GLU A 33 14.88 -2.61 -12.43
CA GLU A 33 13.99 -3.70 -12.80
C GLU A 33 14.72 -5.05 -12.76
N GLN A 34 15.91 -5.14 -13.38
CA GLN A 34 16.75 -6.35 -13.30
C GLN A 34 17.25 -6.65 -11.88
N MET A 35 17.58 -5.61 -11.10
CA MET A 35 17.99 -5.77 -9.70
C MET A 35 16.83 -6.16 -8.79
N ALA A 36 15.59 -5.80 -9.11
CA ALA A 36 14.40 -6.26 -8.41
C ALA A 36 14.17 -7.78 -8.64
N GLU A 37 14.38 -8.25 -9.87
CA GLU A 37 14.33 -9.68 -10.21
C GLU A 37 15.46 -10.48 -9.53
N PHE A 38 16.67 -9.91 -9.47
CA PHE A 38 17.78 -10.51 -8.70
C PHE A 38 17.59 -10.44 -7.18
N ALA A 39 16.93 -9.39 -6.67
CA ALA A 39 16.57 -9.28 -5.26
C ALA A 39 15.55 -10.35 -4.87
N TRP A 40 14.59 -10.65 -5.75
CA TRP A 40 13.61 -11.73 -5.57
C TRP A 40 14.29 -13.10 -5.32
N GLU A 41 15.18 -13.52 -6.22
CA GLU A 41 15.84 -14.83 -6.11
C GLU A 41 16.68 -14.94 -4.82
N GLN A 42 17.28 -13.83 -4.40
CA GLN A 42 18.14 -13.79 -3.23
C GLN A 42 17.36 -13.76 -1.91
N ILE A 43 16.27 -12.99 -1.84
CA ILE A 43 15.40 -12.95 -0.66
C ILE A 43 14.86 -14.38 -0.42
N ALA A 44 14.38 -15.04 -1.49
CA ALA A 44 13.95 -16.44 -1.42
C ALA A 44 15.07 -17.39 -0.95
N SER A 45 16.31 -17.18 -1.39
CA SER A 45 17.45 -18.01 -0.96
C SER A 45 17.89 -17.78 0.50
N ALA A 46 17.61 -16.59 1.06
CA ALA A 46 17.89 -16.25 2.45
C ALA A 46 16.83 -16.76 3.44
N GLY A 47 15.82 -17.50 2.95
CA GLY A 47 14.68 -17.96 3.76
C GLY A 47 13.74 -16.83 4.19
N LEU A 48 13.92 -15.62 3.63
CA LEU A 48 13.04 -14.49 3.83
C LEU A 48 11.97 -14.51 2.72
N GLU A 49 10.72 -14.22 3.05
CA GLU A 49 9.66 -14.20 2.04
C GLU A 49 9.73 -12.90 1.20
N PRO A 50 9.82 -12.97 -0.14
CA PRO A 50 9.98 -11.78 -0.97
C PRO A 50 8.78 -10.81 -0.94
N SER A 51 7.58 -11.34 -0.68
CA SER A 51 6.35 -10.56 -0.49
C SER A 51 6.40 -9.63 0.73
N MET A 52 7.29 -9.91 1.70
CA MET A 52 7.50 -9.05 2.87
C MET A 52 8.34 -7.79 2.55
N TYR A 53 9.07 -7.74 1.43
CA TYR A 53 10.12 -6.74 1.23
C TYR A 53 10.19 -6.10 -0.15
N LEU A 54 9.51 -6.63 -1.18
CA LEU A 54 9.53 -6.07 -2.52
C LEU A 54 8.45 -4.97 -2.65
N PRO A 55 8.83 -3.67 -2.73
CA PRO A 55 7.85 -2.61 -2.87
C PRO A 55 7.12 -2.68 -4.23
N GLY A 56 7.78 -3.09 -5.32
CA GLY A 56 7.14 -3.42 -6.62
C GLY A 56 5.88 -2.60 -6.99
N ASP A 57 4.83 -3.29 -7.44
CA ASP A 57 3.49 -2.73 -7.73
C ASP A 57 2.72 -2.25 -6.48
N LYS A 58 3.30 -2.40 -5.28
CA LYS A 58 2.69 -2.08 -3.99
C LYS A 58 3.34 -0.88 -3.30
N GLY A 59 4.25 -0.18 -3.98
CA GLY A 59 4.94 0.98 -3.44
C GLY A 59 3.94 2.10 -3.11
N ILE A 60 4.02 2.62 -1.90
CA ILE A 60 3.28 3.82 -1.49
C ILE A 60 4.02 5.04 -2.02
N SER A 61 3.34 5.91 -2.76
CA SER A 61 3.91 7.20 -3.21
C SER A 61 4.25 8.10 -2.04
N ASP A 62 5.14 9.08 -2.25
CA ASP A 62 5.56 10.02 -1.21
C ASP A 62 4.39 10.86 -0.67
N ASP A 63 3.38 11.13 -1.51
CA ASP A 63 2.13 11.80 -1.11
C ASP A 63 1.14 10.88 -0.37
N GLY A 64 1.48 9.59 -0.20
CA GLY A 64 0.64 8.52 0.33
C GLY A 64 -0.20 7.82 -0.76
N ALA A 65 -0.82 6.70 -0.41
CA ALA A 65 -1.71 5.94 -1.29
C ALA A 65 -2.93 5.40 -0.52
N TRP A 66 -4.03 5.13 -1.22
CA TRP A 66 -5.13 4.35 -0.65
C TRP A 66 -4.77 2.87 -0.76
N ILE A 67 -4.94 2.13 0.33
CA ILE A 67 -4.62 0.71 0.42
C ILE A 67 -5.82 -0.10 0.90
N LEU A 68 -5.93 -1.34 0.44
CA LEU A 68 -6.83 -2.34 1.01
C LEU A 68 -6.04 -3.27 1.93
N ILE A 69 -6.59 -3.53 3.11
CA ILE A 69 -5.99 -4.42 4.10
C ILE A 69 -6.26 -5.87 3.72
N LEU A 70 -5.21 -6.62 3.40
CA LEU A 70 -5.29 -8.03 3.03
C LEU A 70 -5.04 -8.95 4.22
N GLU A 71 -4.31 -8.47 5.21
CA GLU A 71 -3.97 -9.21 6.41
C GLU A 71 -3.91 -8.27 7.61
N ILE A 72 -4.44 -8.76 8.73
CA ILE A 72 -4.41 -8.02 9.99
C ILE A 72 -3.00 -8.18 10.58
N PRO A 73 -2.24 -7.08 10.75
CA PRO A 73 -0.87 -7.16 11.24
C PRO A 73 -0.84 -7.62 12.70
N GLN A 74 0.06 -8.55 13.01
CA GLN A 74 0.24 -9.11 14.35
C GLN A 74 1.08 -8.17 15.24
N THR A 75 0.58 -6.96 15.47
CA THR A 75 1.25 -5.94 16.29
C THR A 75 0.49 -5.68 17.61
N PRO A 76 1.16 -5.13 18.64
CA PRO A 76 0.50 -4.72 19.89
C PRO A 76 -0.57 -3.64 19.71
N ILE A 77 -0.61 -2.95 18.55
CA ILE A 77 -1.65 -1.97 18.22
C ILE A 77 -2.95 -2.68 17.85
N ASN A 78 -2.86 -3.84 17.19
CA ASN A 78 -4.03 -4.62 16.80
C ASN A 78 -4.85 -5.15 18.00
N THR A 79 -4.25 -5.25 19.19
CA THR A 79 -5.00 -5.60 20.40
C THR A 79 -5.77 -4.43 21.02
N GLN A 80 -5.49 -3.20 20.58
CA GLN A 80 -6.10 -1.96 21.07
C GLN A 80 -7.11 -1.38 20.09
N PHE A 81 -6.91 -1.62 18.79
CA PHE A 81 -7.80 -1.20 17.73
C PHE A 81 -7.85 -2.31 16.66
N GLU A 82 -9.04 -2.88 16.45
CA GLU A 82 -9.23 -3.92 15.45
C GLU A 82 -9.25 -3.30 14.05
N LEU A 83 -8.38 -3.80 13.17
CA LEU A 83 -8.43 -3.43 11.76
C LEU A 83 -9.31 -4.38 10.96
N PRO A 84 -10.41 -3.90 10.37
CA PRO A 84 -11.26 -4.76 9.57
C PRO A 84 -10.53 -5.26 8.32
N LEU A 85 -10.65 -6.55 8.02
CA LEU A 85 -10.12 -7.12 6.78
C LEU A 85 -10.82 -6.50 5.56
N LEU A 86 -10.07 -6.32 4.47
CA LEU A 86 -10.55 -5.72 3.21
C LEU A 86 -11.06 -4.28 3.35
N SER A 87 -10.79 -3.62 4.46
CA SER A 87 -11.05 -2.19 4.60
C SER A 87 -10.05 -1.37 3.81
N MET A 88 -10.48 -0.20 3.34
CA MET A 88 -9.66 0.73 2.58
C MET A 88 -9.20 1.89 3.46
N TRP A 89 -7.90 2.16 3.48
CA TRP A 89 -7.27 3.16 4.34
C TRP A 89 -6.36 4.09 3.55
N ARG A 90 -6.23 5.34 4.01
CA ARG A 90 -5.15 6.20 3.54
C ARG A 90 -3.87 5.83 4.28
N ALA A 91 -2.83 5.48 3.53
CA ALA A 91 -1.53 5.12 4.07
C ALA A 91 -0.42 6.06 3.58
N ARG A 92 0.52 6.34 4.47
CA ARG A 92 1.75 7.08 4.19
C ARG A 92 2.90 6.10 3.97
N ARG A 93 3.86 6.50 3.15
CA ARG A 93 5.11 5.75 3.00
C ARG A 93 5.95 5.89 4.27
N HIS A 94 6.46 4.78 4.78
CA HIS A 94 7.48 4.77 5.81
C HIS A 94 8.72 4.03 5.30
N ASP A 95 9.80 4.78 5.20
CA ASP A 95 11.12 4.22 4.99
C ASP A 95 11.73 3.91 6.36
N LEU A 96 12.08 2.65 6.60
CA LEU A 96 12.84 2.28 7.79
C LEU A 96 14.22 2.97 7.69
N ASN A 97 14.54 3.83 8.68
CA ASN A 97 15.69 4.76 8.69
C ASN A 97 16.97 4.20 8.03
N ASP A 98 17.44 4.91 6.99
CA ASP A 98 18.80 5.07 6.45
C ASP A 98 19.80 3.90 6.51
N GLY A 99 19.33 2.66 6.43
CA GLY A 99 20.17 1.50 6.67
C GLY A 99 19.70 0.30 5.87
N GLY A 100 19.42 0.49 4.58
CA GLY A 100 19.13 -0.65 3.72
C GLY A 100 20.16 -1.74 3.97
N PHE A 101 19.71 -2.96 4.25
CA PHE A 101 20.63 -4.02 4.65
C PHE A 101 21.30 -4.61 3.42
N MET A 102 22.57 -4.95 3.57
CA MET A 102 23.31 -5.64 2.53
C MET A 102 22.99 -7.13 2.61
N THR A 103 22.51 -7.72 1.52
CA THR A 103 22.45 -9.18 1.39
C THR A 103 23.85 -9.76 1.29
N ASP A 104 24.01 -11.06 1.53
CA ASP A 104 25.29 -11.76 1.42
C ASP A 104 25.95 -11.63 0.02
N ALA A 105 25.17 -11.29 -1.02
CA ALA A 105 25.67 -11.04 -2.37
C ALA A 105 26.01 -9.58 -2.66
N GLY A 106 25.91 -8.69 -1.66
CA GLY A 106 26.23 -7.27 -1.79
C GLY A 106 25.13 -6.42 -2.44
N VAL A 107 23.86 -6.84 -2.37
CA VAL A 107 22.71 -6.02 -2.79
C VAL A 107 22.16 -5.25 -1.59
N LYS A 108 21.96 -3.94 -1.73
CA LYS A 108 21.38 -3.11 -0.66
C LYS A 108 19.86 -3.04 -0.81
N LEU A 109 19.13 -3.59 0.15
CA LEU A 109 17.67 -3.62 0.16
C LEU A 109 17.11 -2.54 1.08
N TYR A 110 16.11 -1.79 0.61
CA TYR A 110 15.45 -0.73 1.37
C TYR A 110 14.02 -1.16 1.70
N PRO A 111 13.78 -1.71 2.90
CA PRO A 111 12.45 -2.15 3.28
C PRO A 111 11.51 -0.94 3.37
N GLN A 112 10.34 -1.08 2.74
CA GLN A 112 9.27 -0.08 2.77
C GLN A 112 8.07 -0.64 3.51
N GLN A 113 7.50 0.17 4.39
CA GLN A 113 6.23 -0.11 5.05
C GLN A 113 5.20 0.96 4.67
N ALA A 114 3.94 0.56 4.66
CA ALA A 114 2.83 1.50 4.70
C ALA A 114 2.52 1.83 6.16
N VAL A 115 2.22 3.09 6.46
CA VAL A 115 1.77 3.52 7.78
C VAL A 115 0.39 4.11 7.68
N ILE A 116 -0.53 3.56 8.47
CA ILE A 116 -1.86 4.13 8.67
C ILE A 116 -1.93 4.74 10.07
N ALA A 117 -2.60 5.88 10.18
CA ALA A 117 -2.91 6.44 11.49
C ALA A 117 -4.10 5.67 12.09
N THR A 118 -4.02 5.34 13.38
CA THR A 118 -5.15 4.76 14.14
C THR A 118 -5.31 5.51 15.46
N PRO A 119 -6.45 5.39 16.17
CA PRO A 119 -6.64 6.04 17.46
C PRO A 119 -5.68 5.48 18.53
N ALA A 120 -5.18 4.26 18.33
CA ALA A 120 -4.20 3.60 19.18
C ALA A 120 -2.74 3.92 18.81
N GLY A 121 -2.51 4.72 17.77
CA GLY A 121 -1.19 5.11 17.26
C GLY A 121 -0.96 4.71 15.79
N ASP A 122 0.25 4.98 15.30
CA ASP A 122 0.64 4.65 13.92
C ASP A 122 0.87 3.14 13.76
N LEU A 123 0.15 2.53 12.83
CA LEU A 123 0.29 1.12 12.51
C LEU A 123 1.11 0.93 11.24
N HIS A 124 2.11 0.07 11.33
CA HIS A 124 3.01 -0.27 10.25
C HIS A 124 2.58 -1.57 9.57
N LEU A 125 2.47 -1.53 8.25
CA LEU A 125 2.06 -2.63 7.40
C LEU A 125 3.16 -2.99 6.41
N TRP A 126 3.45 -4.28 6.29
CA TRP A 126 4.35 -4.83 5.29
C TRP A 126 3.65 -4.99 3.93
N PRO A 127 4.40 -4.99 2.80
CA PRO A 127 3.82 -5.12 1.46
C PRO A 127 2.94 -6.36 1.22
N HIS A 128 3.05 -7.43 2.01
CA HIS A 128 2.15 -8.58 1.90
C HIS A 128 0.79 -8.35 2.59
N GLU A 129 0.73 -7.45 3.57
CA GLU A 129 -0.44 -7.18 4.39
C GLU A 129 -1.43 -6.22 3.72
N TYR A 130 -1.04 -5.61 2.60
CA TYR A 130 -1.90 -4.68 1.86
C TYR A 130 -1.77 -4.78 0.34
N MET A 131 -2.68 -4.11 -0.34
CA MET A 131 -2.56 -3.78 -1.77
C MET A 131 -2.93 -2.31 -1.99
N VAL A 132 -2.25 -1.65 -2.93
CA VAL A 132 -2.62 -0.29 -3.33
C VAL A 132 -3.91 -0.33 -4.16
N ALA A 133 -4.90 0.46 -3.78
CA ALA A 133 -6.16 0.58 -4.49
C ALA A 133 -5.95 1.34 -5.81
N LYS A 134 -6.30 0.72 -6.93
CA LYS A 134 -6.17 1.33 -8.27
C LYS A 134 -7.27 2.36 -8.56
N ASP A 135 -8.46 2.14 -8.02
CA ASP A 135 -9.61 3.05 -8.13
C ASP A 135 -10.27 3.24 -6.75
N PRO A 136 -9.63 4.00 -5.86
CA PRO A 136 -10.16 4.20 -4.51
C PRO A 136 -11.48 4.96 -4.50
N MET A 137 -11.69 5.87 -5.45
CA MET A 137 -12.94 6.65 -5.52
C MET A 137 -14.10 5.79 -6.00
N GLY A 138 -13.89 4.91 -6.99
CA GLY A 138 -14.88 3.92 -7.38
C GLY A 138 -15.31 3.05 -6.20
N LEU A 139 -14.35 2.53 -5.43
CA LEU A 139 -14.59 1.70 -4.25
C LEU A 139 -15.30 2.45 -3.11
N ALA A 140 -14.90 3.69 -2.83
CA ALA A 140 -15.55 4.51 -1.78
C ALA A 140 -16.97 4.93 -2.16
N SER A 141 -17.28 4.98 -3.46
CA SER A 141 -18.58 5.38 -4.00
C SER A 141 -19.56 4.23 -4.20
N ASP A 142 -19.14 3.00 -3.86
CA ASP A 142 -20.00 1.82 -3.91
C ASP A 142 -21.21 2.00 -2.97
N PRO A 143 -22.45 1.67 -3.38
CA PRO A 143 -23.63 1.80 -2.53
C PRO A 143 -23.54 1.03 -1.21
N ASP A 144 -22.76 -0.04 -1.18
CA ASP A 144 -22.52 -0.85 0.01
C ASP A 144 -21.30 -0.37 0.80
N ALA A 145 -20.51 0.60 0.33
CA ALA A 145 -19.39 1.14 1.07
C ALA A 145 -19.84 1.97 2.27
N ILE A 146 -19.14 1.82 3.40
CA ILE A 146 -19.40 2.55 4.64
C ILE A 146 -18.14 3.37 4.97
N LEU A 147 -18.30 4.70 5.07
CA LEU A 147 -17.23 5.64 5.38
C LEU A 147 -17.17 5.92 6.90
N HIS A 148 -15.99 5.77 7.49
CA HIS A 148 -15.75 5.93 8.93
C HIS A 148 -14.71 7.01 9.21
N THR A 149 -14.93 7.85 10.23
CA THR A 149 -13.84 8.66 10.79
C THR A 149 -13.08 7.86 11.84
N LEU A 150 -11.77 8.12 11.99
CA LEU A 150 -10.99 7.70 13.15
C LEU A 150 -11.60 8.33 14.42
N GLY A 151 -12.38 7.55 15.16
CA GLY A 151 -13.16 8.02 16.31
C GLY A 151 -14.63 7.57 16.32
N GLY A 152 -15.12 6.96 15.23
CA GLY A 152 -16.41 6.26 15.19
C GLY A 152 -17.62 7.11 14.79
N GLU A 153 -17.44 8.36 14.34
CA GLU A 153 -18.52 9.15 13.75
C GLU A 153 -18.59 8.91 12.24
N ALA A 154 -19.81 8.98 11.68
CA ALA A 154 -19.99 8.90 10.23
C ALA A 154 -19.42 10.18 9.60
N VAL A 155 -18.48 10.03 8.68
CA VAL A 155 -17.83 11.17 7.97
C VAL A 155 -18.85 11.93 7.12
N LEU A 156 -19.81 11.19 6.59
CA LEU A 156 -20.86 11.69 5.71
C LEU A 156 -22.12 11.82 6.54
N ASP A 157 -22.60 13.06 6.72
CA ASP A 157 -23.88 13.31 7.34
C ASP A 157 -24.98 12.57 6.55
N PRO A 158 -25.68 11.59 7.17
CA PRO A 158 -26.72 10.83 6.49
C PRO A 158 -27.84 11.73 5.96
N GLU A 159 -28.10 12.86 6.62
CA GLU A 159 -29.11 13.83 6.19
C GLU A 159 -28.66 14.59 4.94
N GLU A 160 -27.38 14.96 4.84
CA GLU A 160 -26.84 15.59 3.63
C GLU A 160 -26.80 14.62 2.45
N LEU A 161 -26.39 13.36 2.68
CA LEU A 161 -26.37 12.33 1.65
C LEU A 161 -27.79 12.06 1.12
N PHE A 162 -28.75 11.90 2.03
CA PHE A 162 -30.17 11.75 1.68
C PHE A 162 -30.69 12.97 0.93
N TYR A 163 -30.33 14.17 1.37
CA TYR A 163 -30.73 15.42 0.71
C TYR A 163 -30.25 15.47 -0.74
N LEU A 164 -28.97 15.18 -1.01
CA LEU A 164 -28.41 15.16 -2.36
C LEU A 164 -29.10 14.11 -3.23
N GLN A 165 -29.30 12.90 -2.71
CA GLN A 165 -30.00 11.82 -3.42
C GLN A 165 -31.46 12.19 -3.74
N SER A 166 -32.17 12.86 -2.83
CA SER A 166 -33.53 13.34 -3.06
C SER A 166 -33.65 14.36 -4.20
N ARG A 167 -32.53 14.99 -4.59
CA ARG A 167 -32.43 15.92 -5.72
C ARG A 167 -32.06 15.23 -7.04
N GLY A 168 -32.00 13.90 -7.07
CA GLY A 168 -31.64 13.13 -8.27
C GLY A 168 -30.14 13.01 -8.52
N ILE A 169 -29.30 13.41 -7.55
CA ILE A 169 -27.85 13.17 -7.59
C ILE A 169 -27.61 11.71 -7.23
N THR A 170 -26.81 10.98 -8.01
CA THR A 170 -26.54 9.57 -7.72
C THR A 170 -25.77 9.42 -6.41
N HIS A 171 -25.88 8.26 -5.75
CA HIS A 171 -25.10 7.99 -4.52
C HIS A 171 -23.61 8.27 -4.73
N GLN A 172 -23.05 7.76 -5.84
CA GLN A 172 -21.67 8.01 -6.22
C GLN A 172 -21.34 9.51 -6.30
N GLN A 173 -22.17 10.31 -6.99
CA GLN A 173 -21.93 11.74 -7.11
C GLN A 173 -22.04 12.46 -5.76
N ALA A 174 -23.02 12.09 -4.94
CA ALA A 174 -23.20 12.66 -3.61
C ALA A 174 -22.01 12.35 -2.69
N THR A 175 -21.54 11.10 -2.68
CA THR A 175 -20.36 10.68 -1.93
C THR A 175 -19.12 11.45 -2.37
N MET A 176 -18.89 11.61 -3.67
CA MET A 176 -17.77 12.41 -4.19
C MET A 176 -17.84 13.89 -3.75
N MET A 177 -19.02 14.51 -3.82
CA MET A 177 -19.21 15.91 -3.40
C MET A 177 -18.96 16.13 -1.91
N LEU A 178 -19.28 15.13 -1.08
CA LEU A 178 -19.06 15.20 0.36
C LEU A 178 -17.62 14.83 0.74
N PHE A 179 -16.96 13.98 -0.05
CA PHE A 179 -15.55 13.63 0.13
C PHE A 179 -14.65 14.87 0.09
N ASP A 180 -14.96 15.84 -0.78
CA ASP A 180 -14.25 17.13 -0.89
C ASP A 180 -14.38 18.01 0.37
N LYS A 181 -15.39 17.75 1.23
CA LYS A 181 -15.55 18.47 2.51
C LYS A 181 -14.66 17.93 3.63
N ILE A 182 -14.06 16.75 3.45
CA ILE A 182 -13.22 16.11 4.46
C ILE A 182 -11.90 16.90 4.57
N GLN A 183 -11.72 17.60 5.69
CA GLN A 183 -10.54 18.46 5.90
C GLN A 183 -9.22 17.69 5.99
N SER A 184 -9.26 16.41 6.37
CA SER A 184 -8.10 15.52 6.34
C SER A 184 -8.50 14.09 6.03
N LEU A 185 -7.95 13.54 4.95
CA LEU A 185 -8.13 12.15 4.53
C LEU A 185 -7.31 11.17 5.37
N ASP A 186 -6.40 11.66 6.21
CA ASP A 186 -5.55 10.81 7.06
C ASP A 186 -6.34 10.12 8.19
N PHE A 187 -7.59 10.55 8.41
CA PHE A 187 -8.46 10.07 9.48
C PHE A 187 -9.72 9.37 8.99
N VAL A 188 -9.74 8.89 7.74
CA VAL A 188 -10.92 8.23 7.15
C VAL A 188 -10.56 6.85 6.62
N TYR A 189 -11.46 5.90 6.84
CA TYR A 189 -11.38 4.56 6.25
C TYR A 189 -12.74 4.08 5.75
N VAL A 190 -12.70 3.12 4.83
CA VAL A 190 -13.88 2.56 4.19
C VAL A 190 -13.99 1.08 4.54
N THR A 191 -15.18 0.62 4.90
CA THR A 191 -15.47 -0.80 5.06
C THR A 191 -16.60 -1.22 4.14
N PHE A 192 -16.76 -2.53 3.99
CA PHE A 192 -17.87 -3.14 3.27
C PHE A 192 -18.65 -4.06 4.22
N PRO A 193 -19.95 -4.30 3.96
CA PRO A 193 -20.76 -5.26 4.67
C PRO A 193 -20.12 -6.64 4.74
N GLU A 194 -20.39 -7.35 5.84
CA GLU A 194 -19.81 -8.67 6.12
C GLU A 194 -20.05 -9.69 4.98
N TRP A 195 -21.19 -9.60 4.29
CA TRP A 195 -21.48 -10.51 3.17
C TRP A 195 -20.57 -10.28 1.95
N ILE A 196 -20.13 -9.03 1.69
CA ILE A 196 -19.16 -8.71 0.63
C ILE A 196 -17.79 -9.21 1.05
N THR A 197 -17.38 -8.90 2.29
CA THR A 197 -16.06 -9.29 2.78
C THR A 197 -15.93 -10.81 2.83
N ALA A 198 -16.95 -11.55 3.26
CA ALA A 198 -16.99 -13.02 3.27
C ALA A 198 -16.92 -13.63 1.86
N LEU A 199 -17.53 -12.99 0.86
CA LEU A 199 -17.48 -13.44 -0.54
C LEU A 199 -16.09 -13.25 -1.15
N LEU A 200 -15.40 -12.19 -0.73
CA LEU A 200 -14.03 -11.89 -1.15
C LEU A 200 -12.98 -12.58 -0.28
N GLU A 201 -13.38 -13.15 0.86
CA GLU A 201 -12.52 -13.82 1.82
C GLU A 201 -11.92 -15.10 1.21
N GLY A 202 -10.74 -14.98 0.60
CA GLY A 202 -10.07 -16.09 -0.09
C GLY A 202 -9.64 -15.74 -1.52
N VAL A 203 -10.22 -14.71 -2.12
CA VAL A 203 -9.78 -14.18 -3.42
C VAL A 203 -8.50 -13.39 -3.19
N GLY A 204 -7.36 -13.95 -3.62
CA GLY A 204 -6.06 -13.30 -3.48
C GLY A 204 -5.33 -13.56 -2.16
N ARG A 205 -5.75 -14.54 -1.34
CA ARG A 205 -4.96 -14.98 -0.18
C ARG A 205 -3.59 -15.50 -0.65
N PRO A 206 -2.47 -15.02 -0.07
CA PRO A 206 -1.15 -15.56 -0.36
C PRO A 206 -1.11 -17.08 -0.15
N LEU A 207 -0.50 -17.81 -1.09
CA LEU A 207 -0.44 -19.28 -1.08
C LEU A 207 0.10 -19.85 0.24
N HIS A 208 1.05 -19.16 0.90
CA HIS A 208 1.62 -19.60 2.17
C HIS A 208 0.56 -19.71 3.27
N ARG A 209 -0.45 -18.82 3.28
CA ARG A 209 -1.51 -18.80 4.30
C ARG A 209 -2.53 -19.89 4.05
N HIS A 210 -2.80 -20.23 2.80
CA HIS A 210 -3.59 -21.41 2.47
C HIS A 210 -2.91 -22.68 3.00
N ILE A 211 -1.59 -22.78 2.85
CA ILE A 211 -0.79 -23.91 3.35
C ILE A 211 -0.72 -23.93 4.89
N ALA A 212 -0.54 -22.77 5.54
CA ALA A 212 -0.44 -22.66 6.99
C ALA A 212 -1.77 -22.94 7.71
N LEU A 213 -2.90 -22.54 7.11
CA LEU A 213 -4.24 -22.79 7.64
C LEU A 213 -4.82 -24.16 7.23
N ASN A 214 -4.29 -24.77 6.17
CA ASN A 214 -4.66 -26.11 5.71
C ASN A 214 -3.40 -26.99 5.57
N PRO A 215 -2.69 -27.26 6.67
CA PRO A 215 -1.57 -28.20 6.64
C PRO A 215 -2.10 -29.59 6.28
N ARG A 216 -1.40 -30.29 5.39
CA ARG A 216 -1.74 -31.68 5.02
C ARG A 216 -1.71 -32.62 6.22
#